data_AF-A0A3B0Z030-F1
#
_entry.id   AF-A0A3B0Z030-F1
#
_cell.length_a   1.000
_cell.length_b   1.000
_cell.length_c   1.000
_cell.angle_alpha   90.00
_cell.angle_beta   90.00
_cell.angle_gamma   90.00
#
_symmetry.space_group_name_H-M   'P 1'
#
loop_
_entity.id
_entity.type
_entity.pdbx_description
1 polymer ?
#
loop_
_entity_poly.entity_id
_entity_poly.type
_entity_poly.pdbx_seq_one_letter_code
_entity_poly.pdbx_strand_id
1 'polypeptide(L)'
;GRKDLLELPAERQTAVADEFLNMIFSVENFLSGVKSWLKPTRRPIVDDYIEQLKPFDIHLPPESEYIFARRINPDKSWFLKYMETYARNKGIRVIYVHGPIWEPILAGSVNYLKEINRIIADTGVDLTPEIVLIKSGELGDSTDHVASLYKDKYTRQFFEHLYTRLKY
;
A
#
# COMPACT_ATOMS: atom_id res chain seq x y z
N GLY A 1 22.47 -1.54 19.25
CA GLY A 1 21.99 -2.57 20.19
C GLY A 1 20.70 -2.10 20.80
N ARG A 2 19.56 -2.62 20.36
CA ARG A 2 18.29 -2.45 21.07
C ARG A 2 17.76 -3.83 21.41
N LYS A 3 17.49 -3.93 22.70
CA LYS A 3 16.95 -5.04 23.45
C LYS A 3 15.59 -5.42 22.88
N ASP A 4 15.44 -6.70 22.55
CA ASP A 4 14.20 -7.26 22.00
C ASP A 4 13.04 -7.04 22.98
N LEU A 5 11.79 -7.05 22.50
CA LEU A 5 10.58 -7.02 23.33
C LEU A 5 10.61 -8.07 24.46
N LEU A 6 11.36 -9.16 24.25
CA LEU A 6 11.62 -10.23 25.21
C LEU A 6 12.52 -9.84 26.40
N GLU A 7 13.24 -8.72 26.30
CA GLU A 7 14.11 -8.19 27.37
C GLU A 7 13.42 -7.16 28.28
N LEU A 8 12.19 -6.77 27.96
CA LEU A 8 11.40 -5.93 28.86
C LEU A 8 10.93 -6.77 30.06
N PRO A 9 10.86 -6.21 31.28
CA PRO A 9 10.18 -6.87 32.39
C PRO A 9 8.77 -7.30 31.96
N ALA A 10 8.31 -8.48 32.37
CA ALA A 10 7.04 -9.06 31.92
C ALA A 10 5.86 -8.07 32.02
N GLU A 11 5.85 -7.24 33.07
CA GLU A 11 4.85 -6.20 33.31
C GLU A 11 4.80 -5.12 32.19
N ARG A 12 5.95 -4.79 31.59
CA ARG A 12 6.07 -3.85 30.47
C ARG A 12 5.71 -4.51 29.13
N GLN A 13 5.95 -5.82 28.98
CA GLN A 13 5.53 -6.56 27.78
C GLN A 13 4.00 -6.63 27.71
N THR A 14 3.36 -6.92 28.84
CA THR A 14 1.90 -6.95 28.96
C THR A 14 1.30 -5.57 28.68
N ALA A 15 1.88 -4.49 29.23
CA ALA A 15 1.37 -3.13 28.97
C ALA A 15 1.45 -2.72 27.48
N VAL A 16 2.52 -3.08 26.77
CA VAL A 16 2.66 -2.78 25.33
C VAL A 16 1.72 -3.65 24.48
N ALA A 17 1.54 -4.92 24.86
CA ALA A 17 0.56 -5.80 24.24
C ALA A 17 -0.87 -5.27 24.48
N ASP A 18 -1.18 -4.81 25.69
CA ASP A 18 -2.46 -4.23 26.04
C ASP A 18 -2.71 -2.89 25.34
N GLU A 19 -1.70 -2.02 25.17
CA GLU A 19 -1.83 -0.81 24.36
C GLU A 19 -2.07 -1.13 22.88
N PHE A 20 -1.37 -2.12 22.33
CA PHE A 20 -1.56 -2.58 20.95
C PHE A 20 -2.94 -3.24 20.75
N LEU A 21 -3.37 -4.06 21.71
CA LEU A 21 -4.70 -4.65 21.74
C LEU A 21 -5.77 -3.59 21.94
N ASN A 22 -5.58 -2.58 22.78
CA ASN A 22 -6.52 -1.46 22.95
C ASN A 22 -6.56 -0.53 21.72
N MET A 23 -5.49 -0.46 20.93
CA MET A 23 -5.49 0.21 19.62
C MET A 23 -6.29 -0.57 18.58
N ILE A 24 -6.14 -1.92 18.55
CA ILE A 24 -6.89 -2.81 17.65
C ILE A 24 -8.37 -2.91 18.08
N PHE A 25 -8.63 -3.01 19.38
CA PHE A 25 -9.92 -3.23 20.02
C PHE A 25 -10.45 -1.97 20.72
N SER A 26 -10.07 -0.77 20.25
CA SER A 26 -10.68 0.47 20.76
C SER A 26 -12.20 0.33 20.68
N VAL A 27 -12.94 0.86 21.67
CA VAL A 27 -14.40 0.70 21.74
C VAL A 27 -15.07 1.14 20.43
N GLU A 28 -14.48 2.08 19.70
CA GLU A 28 -14.93 2.51 18.37
C GLU A 28 -14.66 1.47 17.27
N ASN A 29 -13.48 0.83 17.24
CA ASN A 29 -13.15 -0.27 16.32
C ASN A 29 -13.97 -1.53 16.65
N PHE A 30 -14.18 -1.83 17.93
CA PHE A 30 -15.02 -2.92 18.39
C PHE A 30 -16.50 -2.67 18.07
N LEU A 31 -17.03 -1.47 18.32
CA LEU A 31 -18.42 -1.13 17.95
C LEU A 31 -18.63 -1.09 16.43
N SER A 32 -17.63 -0.65 15.66
CA SER A 32 -17.64 -0.74 14.19
C SER A 32 -17.62 -2.20 13.72
N GLY A 33 -16.77 -3.03 14.33
CA GLY A 33 -16.70 -4.47 14.10
C GLY A 33 -17.99 -5.22 14.47
N VAL A 34 -18.58 -4.92 15.62
CA VAL A 34 -19.86 -5.49 16.09
C VAL A 34 -21.02 -5.02 15.21
N LYS A 35 -21.05 -3.74 14.77
CA LYS A 35 -22.02 -3.26 13.78
C LYS A 35 -21.87 -3.95 12.41
N SER A 36 -20.63 -4.28 12.02
CA SER A 36 -20.33 -5.05 10.81
C SER A 36 -20.77 -6.51 10.98
N TRP A 37 -20.57 -7.11 12.15
CA TRP A 37 -20.90 -8.50 12.47
C TRP A 37 -22.42 -8.74 12.64
N LEU A 38 -23.15 -7.73 13.13
CA LEU A 38 -24.61 -7.75 13.27
C LEU A 38 -25.35 -7.45 11.96
N LYS A 39 -24.64 -6.99 10.91
CA LYS A 39 -25.17 -6.96 9.55
C LYS A 39 -24.79 -8.28 8.90
N PRO A 40 -25.72 -9.22 8.66
CA PRO A 40 -25.42 -10.42 7.90
C PRO A 40 -25.32 -10.04 6.43
N THR A 41 -24.27 -9.31 6.04
CA THR A 41 -23.81 -9.37 4.66
C THR A 41 -23.06 -10.68 4.54
N ARG A 42 -23.83 -11.76 4.29
CA ARG A 42 -23.34 -12.85 3.46
C ARG A 42 -23.09 -12.30 2.05
N ARG A 43 -22.16 -11.36 1.90
CA ARG A 43 -21.34 -11.39 0.71
C ARG A 43 -20.35 -12.50 1.02
N PRO A 44 -20.25 -13.54 0.17
CA PRO A 44 -19.08 -14.40 0.23
C PRO A 44 -17.84 -13.49 0.31
N ILE A 45 -16.76 -13.96 0.91
CA ILE A 45 -15.45 -13.44 0.50
C ILE A 45 -15.32 -13.89 -0.96
N VAL A 46 -15.96 -13.14 -1.85
CA VAL A 46 -15.65 -13.13 -3.26
C VAL A 46 -14.27 -12.54 -3.25
N ASP A 47 -13.27 -13.34 -3.61
CA ASP A 47 -11.93 -12.82 -3.89
C ASP A 47 -12.12 -11.52 -4.69
N ASP A 48 -11.62 -10.38 -4.18
CA ASP A 48 -11.68 -9.09 -4.90
C ASP A 48 -11.13 -9.26 -6.34
N TYR A 49 -10.31 -10.27 -6.58
CA TYR A 49 -9.82 -10.71 -7.88
C TYR A 49 -10.91 -11.12 -8.90
N ILE A 50 -12.10 -11.53 -8.47
CA ILE A 50 -13.21 -11.90 -9.35
C ILE A 50 -13.90 -10.65 -9.90
N GLU A 51 -13.92 -9.53 -9.16
CA GLU A 51 -14.50 -8.26 -9.63
C GLU A 51 -13.57 -7.53 -10.63
N GLN A 52 -12.26 -7.81 -10.58
CA GLN A 52 -11.23 -7.33 -11.53
C GLN A 52 -11.33 -7.89 -12.96
N LEU A 53 -12.36 -8.70 -13.26
CA LEU A 53 -12.57 -9.30 -14.57
C LEU A 53 -13.39 -8.43 -15.53
N LYS A 54 -14.03 -7.36 -15.04
CA LYS A 54 -14.79 -6.46 -15.91
C LYS A 54 -13.82 -5.57 -16.69
N PRO A 55 -13.90 -5.54 -18.03
CA PRO A 55 -13.11 -4.59 -18.82
C PRO A 55 -13.43 -3.16 -18.38
N PHE A 56 -12.41 -2.39 -18.02
CA PHE A 56 -12.53 -0.95 -17.82
C PHE A 56 -12.90 -0.29 -19.15
N ASP A 57 -13.96 0.51 -19.16
CA ASP A 57 -14.34 1.26 -20.36
C ASP A 57 -13.36 2.41 -20.57
N ILE A 58 -12.67 2.40 -21.71
CA ILE A 58 -11.53 3.27 -21.97
C ILE A 58 -12.04 4.62 -22.46
N HIS A 59 -12.58 5.41 -21.55
CA HIS A 59 -12.71 6.85 -21.72
C HIS A 59 -11.53 7.56 -21.06
N LEU A 60 -11.17 8.77 -21.53
CA LEU A 60 -10.22 9.60 -20.79
C LEU A 60 -10.70 9.66 -19.33
N PRO A 61 -9.81 9.40 -18.35
CA PRO A 61 -10.24 9.38 -16.97
C PRO A 61 -10.80 10.76 -16.65
N PRO A 62 -12.00 10.87 -16.04
CA PRO A 62 -12.52 12.16 -15.62
C PRO A 62 -11.50 12.82 -14.71
N GLU A 63 -11.46 14.16 -14.65
CA GLU A 63 -10.42 14.85 -13.86
C GLU A 63 -10.36 14.41 -12.39
N SER A 64 -11.47 13.89 -11.86
CA SER A 64 -11.61 13.30 -10.53
C SER A 64 -10.72 12.07 -10.28
N GLU A 65 -10.29 11.38 -11.33
CA GLU A 65 -9.40 10.21 -11.28
C GLU A 65 -7.92 10.59 -11.35
N TYR A 66 -7.56 11.82 -11.74
CA TYR A 66 -6.19 12.29 -11.56
C TYR A 66 -5.83 12.36 -10.08
N ILE A 67 -4.60 11.98 -9.79
CA ILE A 67 -4.09 11.99 -8.43
C ILE A 67 -3.46 13.36 -8.18
N PHE A 68 -4.08 14.13 -7.27
CA PHE A 68 -3.62 15.47 -6.92
C PHE A 68 -2.87 15.46 -5.60
N ALA A 69 -1.79 16.26 -5.50
CA ALA A 69 -0.98 16.39 -4.29
C ALA A 69 -1.81 16.69 -3.02
N ARG A 70 -2.88 17.48 -3.15
CA ARG A 70 -3.81 17.80 -2.04
C ARG A 70 -4.54 16.59 -1.45
N ARG A 71 -4.56 15.44 -2.13
CA ARG A 71 -5.17 14.19 -1.66
C ARG A 71 -4.19 13.32 -0.87
N ILE A 72 -2.91 13.71 -0.79
CA ILE A 72 -1.94 13.01 0.04
C ILE A 72 -2.34 13.20 1.50
N ASN A 73 -2.61 12.10 2.18
CA ASN A 73 -2.77 12.10 3.62
C ASN A 73 -1.37 11.95 4.26
N PRO A 74 -0.80 13.02 4.84
CA PRO A 74 0.54 12.98 5.41
C PRO A 74 0.64 12.03 6.61
N ASP A 75 -0.46 11.80 7.35
CA ASP A 75 -0.47 10.94 8.54
C ASP A 75 -0.17 9.49 8.19
N LYS A 76 -0.45 9.07 6.95
CA LYS A 76 -0.13 7.72 6.49
C LYS A 76 1.38 7.45 6.40
N SER A 77 2.21 8.50 6.27
CA SER A 77 3.67 8.36 6.25
C SER A 77 4.23 7.83 7.57
N TRP A 78 3.51 8.03 8.68
CA TRP A 78 3.87 7.49 9.99
C TRP A 78 3.96 5.96 9.98
N PHE A 79 3.00 5.28 9.35
CA PHE A 79 3.02 3.80 9.26
C PHE A 79 4.22 3.31 8.47
N LEU A 80 4.56 3.98 7.38
CA LEU A 80 5.72 3.63 6.57
C LEU A 80 7.02 3.82 7.36
N LYS A 81 7.13 4.93 8.11
CA LYS A 81 8.26 5.16 9.01
C LYS A 81 8.39 4.09 10.09
N TYR A 82 7.26 3.68 10.66
CA TYR A 82 7.22 2.63 11.68
C TYR A 82 7.68 1.28 11.11
N MET A 83 7.14 0.86 9.95
CA MET A 83 7.52 -0.37 9.27
C MET A 83 9.01 -0.39 8.90
N GLU A 84 9.51 0.73 8.35
CA GLU A 84 10.92 0.90 8.01
C GLU A 84 11.82 0.77 9.25
N THR A 85 11.47 1.47 10.34
CA THR A 85 12.23 1.43 11.59
C THR A 85 12.24 0.01 12.18
N TYR A 86 11.10 -0.67 12.16
CA TYR A 86 10.98 -2.04 12.64
C TYR A 86 11.86 -3.00 11.81
N ALA A 87 11.76 -2.93 10.48
CA ALA A 87 12.54 -3.77 9.58
C ALA A 87 14.04 -3.54 9.72
N ARG A 88 14.48 -2.28 9.79
CA ARG A 88 15.88 -1.91 9.99
C ARG A 88 16.46 -2.49 11.28
N ASN A 89 15.69 -2.45 12.38
CA ASN A 89 16.12 -3.05 13.66
C ASN A 89 16.27 -4.58 13.59
N LYS A 90 15.59 -5.23 12.65
CA LYS A 90 15.70 -6.67 12.38
C LYS A 90 16.72 -6.99 11.29
N GLY A 91 17.46 -5.99 10.78
CA GLY A 91 18.38 -6.18 9.66
C GLY A 91 17.68 -6.50 8.34
N ILE A 92 16.39 -6.19 8.23
CA ILE A 92 15.60 -6.38 7.00
C ILE A 92 15.62 -5.08 6.21
N ARG A 93 16.05 -5.17 4.96
CA ARG A 93 15.99 -4.05 4.00
C ARG A 93 14.58 -3.94 3.42
N VAL A 94 14.01 -2.74 3.44
CA VAL A 94 12.69 -2.46 2.85
C VAL A 94 12.86 -1.53 1.66
N ILE A 95 12.31 -1.94 0.53
CA ILE A 95 12.23 -1.14 -0.68
C ILE A 95 10.76 -0.83 -0.93
N TYR A 96 10.44 0.46 -1.05
CA TYR A 96 9.12 0.91 -1.46
C TYR A 96 9.05 1.01 -2.99
N VAL A 97 7.95 0.51 -3.56
CA VAL A 97 7.57 0.66 -4.96
C VAL A 97 6.14 1.17 -5.04
N HIS A 98 5.88 2.03 -6.01
CA HIS A 98 4.51 2.36 -6.39
C HIS A 98 3.87 1.19 -7.12
N GLY A 99 2.55 1.04 -6.95
CA GLY A 99 1.76 0.17 -7.80
C GLY A 99 1.80 0.63 -9.26
N PRO A 100 1.42 -0.23 -10.21
CA PRO A 100 1.36 0.18 -11.60
C PRO A 100 0.24 1.21 -11.80
N ILE A 101 0.44 2.17 -12.70
CA ILE A 101 -0.51 3.25 -12.95
C ILE A 101 -0.79 3.33 -14.45
N TRP A 102 -2.04 3.56 -14.83
CA TRP A 102 -2.40 3.82 -16.22
C TRP A 102 -1.73 5.08 -16.77
N GLU A 103 -1.13 4.97 -17.96
CA GLU A 103 -0.32 6.02 -18.58
C GLU A 103 -0.97 7.42 -18.61
N PRO A 104 -2.25 7.60 -18.99
CA PRO A 104 -2.91 8.91 -18.95
C PRO A 104 -2.97 9.53 -17.55
N ILE A 105 -3.15 8.72 -16.49
CA ILE A 105 -3.17 9.24 -15.11
C ILE A 105 -1.79 9.73 -14.71
N LEU A 106 -0.73 9.00 -15.09
CA LEU A 106 0.64 9.37 -14.76
C LEU A 106 0.98 10.77 -15.32
N ALA A 107 0.60 11.03 -16.57
CA ALA A 107 0.84 12.31 -17.24
C ALA A 107 0.24 13.51 -16.48
N GLY A 108 -0.93 13.34 -15.88
CA GLY A 108 -1.59 14.37 -15.05
C GLY A 108 -1.09 14.47 -13.61
N SER A 109 -0.27 13.52 -13.14
CA SER A 109 0.04 13.34 -11.71
C SER A 109 1.46 13.74 -11.30
N VAL A 110 2.21 14.44 -12.15
CA VAL A 110 3.63 14.81 -11.91
C VAL A 110 3.85 15.48 -10.55
N ASN A 111 3.00 16.44 -10.18
CA ASN A 111 3.11 17.14 -8.90
C ASN A 111 2.79 16.24 -7.70
N TYR A 112 1.81 15.34 -7.84
CA TYR A 112 1.50 14.36 -6.81
C TYR A 112 2.68 13.41 -6.60
N LEU A 113 3.25 12.88 -7.68
CA LEU A 113 4.39 11.97 -7.64
C LEU A 113 5.62 12.60 -7.01
N LYS A 114 5.90 13.85 -7.34
CA LYS A 114 6.99 14.60 -6.72
C LYS A 114 6.80 14.71 -5.20
N GLU A 115 5.61 15.08 -4.76
CA GLU A 115 5.33 15.29 -3.33
C GLU A 115 5.28 13.98 -2.55
N ILE A 116 4.62 12.94 -3.08
CA ILE A 116 4.57 11.64 -2.41
C ILE A 116 5.95 10.98 -2.35
N ASN A 117 6.78 11.11 -3.39
CA ASN A 117 8.15 10.60 -3.38
C ASN A 117 9.00 11.30 -2.32
N ARG A 118 8.83 12.61 -2.15
CA ARG A 118 9.49 13.38 -1.08
C ARG A 118 9.07 12.85 0.30
N ILE A 119 7.76 12.72 0.54
CA ILE A 119 7.22 12.23 1.82
C ILE A 119 7.71 10.80 2.12
N ILE A 120 7.72 9.91 1.11
CA ILE A 120 8.22 8.54 1.27
C ILE A 120 9.72 8.55 1.57
N ALA A 121 10.52 9.32 0.85
CA ALA A 121 11.96 9.41 1.08
C ALA A 121 12.29 9.92 2.49
N ASP A 122 11.51 10.88 3.03
CA ASP A 122 11.66 11.39 4.40
C ASP A 122 11.43 10.29 5.47
N THR A 123 10.74 9.20 5.12
CA THR A 123 10.61 8.05 6.03
C THR A 123 11.91 7.26 6.18
N GLY A 124 12.87 7.44 5.29
CA GLY A 124 14.14 6.70 5.28
C GLY A 124 14.02 5.29 4.69
N VAL A 125 12.89 4.97 4.04
CA VAL A 125 12.75 3.75 3.24
C VAL A 125 13.47 3.94 1.90
N ASP A 126 14.06 2.86 1.36
CA ASP A 126 14.61 2.91 0.01
C ASP A 126 13.48 3.01 -1.01
N LEU A 127 13.40 4.13 -1.73
CA LEU A 127 12.34 4.37 -2.71
C LEU A 127 12.82 4.04 -4.13
N THR A 128 11.99 3.31 -4.88
CA THR A 128 12.08 3.18 -6.35
C THR A 128 11.07 4.15 -6.97
N PRO A 129 11.52 5.33 -7.45
CA PRO A 129 10.60 6.35 -7.98
C PRO A 129 10.03 5.98 -9.36
N GLU A 130 10.61 4.99 -10.05
CA GLU A 130 10.13 4.49 -11.33
C GLU A 130 8.77 3.79 -11.17
N ILE A 131 7.84 4.09 -12.08
CA ILE A 131 6.49 3.54 -12.06
C ILE A 131 6.29 2.62 -13.26
N VAL A 132 5.79 1.42 -12.98
CA VAL A 132 5.37 0.48 -14.03
C VAL A 132 4.06 0.99 -14.62
N LEU A 133 4.04 1.20 -15.94
CA LEU A 133 2.88 1.76 -16.63
C LEU A 133 1.91 0.69 -17.09
N ILE A 134 0.61 0.88 -16.80
CA ILE A 134 -0.46 0.05 -17.34
C ILE A 134 -0.81 0.56 -18.74
N LYS A 135 -0.86 -0.33 -19.73
CA LYS A 135 -1.37 -0.01 -21.07
C LYS A 135 -2.89 -0.09 -21.09
N SER A 136 -3.52 0.71 -21.96
CA SER A 136 -4.98 0.77 -22.09
C SER A 136 -5.67 -0.60 -22.24
N GLY A 137 -5.15 -1.48 -23.11
CA GLY A 137 -5.70 -2.84 -23.30
C GLY A 137 -5.33 -3.86 -22.21
N GLU A 138 -4.68 -3.40 -21.13
CA GLU A 138 -4.18 -4.22 -20.02
C GLU A 138 -4.78 -3.83 -18.66
N LEU A 139 -5.73 -2.89 -18.66
CA LEU A 139 -6.49 -2.48 -17.49
C LEU A 139 -7.49 -3.55 -17.05
N GLY A 140 -7.62 -3.69 -15.73
CA GLY A 140 -8.65 -4.49 -15.09
C GLY A 140 -9.96 -3.73 -15.00
N ASP A 141 -10.48 -3.61 -13.78
CA ASP A 141 -11.73 -2.94 -13.41
C ASP A 141 -11.54 -1.49 -12.93
N SER A 142 -10.30 -1.03 -12.77
CA SER A 142 -9.96 0.34 -12.40
C SER A 142 -8.66 0.80 -13.07
N THR A 143 -8.35 2.08 -12.94
CA THR A 143 -7.17 2.73 -13.54
C THR A 143 -5.83 2.37 -12.88
N ASP A 144 -5.87 1.74 -11.71
CA ASP A 144 -4.72 1.24 -10.95
C ASP A 144 -4.68 -0.29 -10.88
N HIS A 145 -5.62 -0.98 -11.54
CA HIS A 145 -5.69 -2.43 -11.59
C HIS A 145 -5.24 -2.97 -12.95
N VAL A 146 -4.37 -3.96 -12.91
CA VAL A 146 -3.95 -4.74 -14.09
C VAL A 146 -4.95 -5.88 -14.30
N ALA A 147 -5.44 -6.06 -15.53
CA ALA A 147 -6.32 -7.17 -15.87
C ALA A 147 -5.67 -8.52 -15.55
N SER A 148 -6.46 -9.46 -15.04
CA SER A 148 -5.95 -10.74 -14.52
C SER A 148 -5.06 -11.51 -15.50
N LEU A 149 -5.35 -11.45 -16.80
CA LEU A 149 -4.54 -12.14 -17.83
C LEU A 149 -3.11 -11.58 -17.98
N TYR A 150 -2.88 -10.35 -17.53
CA TYR A 150 -1.58 -9.68 -17.61
C TYR A 150 -0.80 -9.69 -16.29
N LYS A 151 -1.34 -10.22 -15.19
CA LYS A 151 -0.67 -10.18 -13.87
C LYS A 151 0.75 -10.75 -13.92
N ASP A 152 0.93 -11.91 -14.57
CA ASP A 152 2.25 -12.54 -14.72
C ASP A 152 3.26 -11.64 -15.44
N LYS A 153 2.80 -10.87 -16.43
CA LYS A 153 3.64 -9.90 -17.15
C LYS A 153 4.12 -8.79 -16.22
N TYR A 154 3.22 -8.19 -15.43
CA TYR A 154 3.57 -7.09 -14.53
C TYR A 154 4.42 -7.56 -13.35
N THR A 155 4.16 -8.76 -12.81
CA THR A 155 5.01 -9.37 -11.79
C THR A 155 6.45 -9.54 -12.29
N ARG A 156 6.65 -9.98 -13.53
CA ARG A 156 7.99 -10.06 -14.14
C ARG A 156 8.64 -8.69 -14.30
N GLN A 157 7.89 -7.68 -14.74
CA GLN A 157 8.41 -6.31 -14.86
C GLN A 157 8.87 -5.76 -13.51
N PHE A 158 8.08 -5.93 -12.45
CA PHE A 158 8.46 -5.54 -11.10
C PHE A 158 9.71 -6.30 -10.62
N PHE A 159 9.78 -7.60 -10.88
CA PHE A 159 10.96 -8.39 -10.54
C PHE A 159 12.20 -7.85 -11.24
N GLU A 160 12.15 -7.59 -12.56
CA GLU A 160 13.27 -7.03 -13.32
C GLU A 160 13.70 -5.65 -12.79
N HIS A 161 12.74 -4.78 -12.45
CA HIS A 161 13.02 -3.45 -11.88
C HIS A 161 13.68 -3.53 -10.50
N LEU A 162 13.27 -4.48 -9.67
CA LEU A 162 13.79 -4.65 -8.32
C LEU A 162 15.05 -5.51 -8.25
N TYR A 163 15.28 -6.39 -9.23
CA TYR A 163 16.34 -7.38 -9.19
C TYR A 163 17.73 -6.76 -9.02
N THR A 164 17.99 -5.63 -9.68
CA THR A 164 19.27 -4.91 -9.54
C THR A 164 19.43 -4.30 -8.15
N ARG A 165 18.33 -3.91 -7.52
CA ARG A 165 18.31 -3.34 -6.17
C ARG A 165 18.42 -4.41 -5.09
N LEU A 166 18.00 -5.64 -5.33
CA LEU A 166 18.08 -6.75 -4.37
C LEU A 166 19.49 -7.35 -4.22
N LYS A 167 20.40 -7.08 -5.16
CA LYS A 167 21.77 -7.66 -5.17
C LYS A 167 22.78 -6.96 -4.26
N TYR A 168 22.42 -5.80 -3.72
CA TYR A 168 23.26 -4.93 -2.90
C TYR A 168 22.55 -4.59 -1.60
#